data_AF-A0A7E5VJI6-F1
#
_entry.id   AF-A0A7E5VJI6-F1
#
_cell.length_a   1.000
_cell.length_b   1.000
_cell.length_c   1.000
_cell.angle_alpha   90.00
_cell.angle_beta   90.00
_cell.angle_gamma   90.00
#
_symmetry.space_group_name_H-M   'P 1'
#
loop_
_entity.id
_entity.type
_entity.pdbx_description
1 polymer ?
#
loop_
_entity_poly.entity_id
_entity_poly.type
_entity_poly.pdbx_seq_one_letter_code
_entity_poly.pdbx_strand_id
1 'polypeptide(L)'
;MNPCELPPCPPCPPPPYPPCPQVCGPPPQPPLPPCRPKPTMRGLHWAQTKRKIFQALVLSAIAGTLVYTLVGLKRREAYRDFYEKGEFDDWADDMARKGLFQSVPAEAITDTGTKKK
;
A
#
# COMPACT_ATOMS: atom_id res chain seq x y z
N MET A 1 -47.62 46.54 -80.58
CA MET A 1 -48.43 45.34 -80.29
C MET A 1 -48.20 45.01 -78.82
N ASN A 2 -49.26 45.02 -78.02
CA ASN A 2 -49.21 44.86 -76.56
C ASN A 2 -48.98 43.39 -76.19
N PRO A 3 -48.14 43.07 -75.19
CA PRO A 3 -47.92 41.69 -74.70
C PRO A 3 -49.10 41.11 -73.90
N CYS A 4 -50.32 41.62 -74.08
CA CYS A 4 -51.49 41.29 -73.26
C CYS A 4 -52.54 40.39 -73.96
N GLU A 5 -52.27 39.88 -75.17
CA GLU A 5 -53.18 38.98 -75.92
C GLU A 5 -52.70 37.51 -75.92
N LEU A 6 -52.51 36.92 -74.75
CA LEU A 6 -52.42 35.45 -74.62
C LEU A 6 -53.63 34.97 -73.80
N PRO A 7 -54.45 34.05 -74.34
CA PRO A 7 -55.58 33.51 -73.59
C PRO A 7 -55.07 32.78 -72.33
N PRO A 8 -55.80 32.85 -71.20
CA PRO A 8 -55.40 32.17 -69.98
C PRO A 8 -55.39 30.65 -70.19
N CYS A 9 -54.28 29.99 -69.83
CA CYS A 9 -54.19 28.54 -69.83
C CYS A 9 -55.26 27.92 -68.91
N PRO A 10 -55.92 26.81 -69.29
CA PRO A 10 -56.85 26.13 -68.41
C PRO A 10 -56.13 25.61 -67.15
N PRO A 11 -56.78 25.62 -65.98
CA PRO A 11 -56.18 25.15 -64.74
C PRO A 11 -55.89 23.64 -64.80
N CYS A 12 -54.72 23.23 -64.31
CA CYS A 12 -54.34 21.82 -64.19
C CYS A 12 -55.30 21.06 -63.24
N PRO A 13 -55.64 19.80 -63.53
CA PRO A 13 -56.43 18.98 -62.61
C PRO A 13 -55.67 18.73 -61.30
N PRO A 14 -56.36 18.69 -60.15
CA PRO A 14 -55.72 18.43 -58.86
C PRO A 14 -55.14 17.00 -58.81
N PRO A 15 -54.01 16.80 -58.13
CA PRO A 15 -53.44 15.47 -57.95
C PRO A 15 -54.42 14.56 -57.18
N PRO A 16 -54.58 13.28 -57.58
CA PRO A 16 -55.62 12.39 -57.05
C PRO A 16 -55.39 11.90 -55.61
N TYR A 17 -54.27 12.24 -54.97
CA TYR A 17 -53.96 11.75 -53.62
C TYR A 17 -53.44 12.88 -52.73
N PRO A 18 -53.92 12.99 -51.47
CA PRO A 18 -53.34 13.91 -50.52
C PRO A 18 -51.88 13.49 -50.23
N PRO A 19 -50.94 14.44 -50.09
CA PRO A 19 -49.59 14.12 -49.66
C PRO A 19 -49.64 13.49 -48.25
N CYS A 20 -48.97 12.36 -48.07
CA CYS A 20 -48.90 11.69 -46.77
C CYS A 20 -48.44 12.69 -45.69
N PRO A 21 -49.10 12.77 -44.52
CA PRO A 21 -48.59 13.60 -43.44
C PRO A 21 -47.23 13.04 -42.99
N GLN A 22 -46.15 13.75 -43.35
CA GLN A 22 -44.80 13.49 -42.87
C GLN A 22 -44.72 13.92 -41.40
N VAL A 23 -45.37 13.17 -40.51
CA VAL A 23 -45.10 13.27 -39.08
C VAL A 23 -43.89 12.38 -38.81
N CYS A 24 -42.71 12.90 -39.12
CA CYS A 24 -41.48 12.34 -38.57
C CYS A 24 -41.56 12.51 -37.05
N GLY A 25 -41.77 11.42 -36.32
CA GLY A 25 -41.65 11.42 -34.87
C GLY A 25 -40.24 11.88 -34.45
N PRO A 26 -40.08 12.50 -33.27
CA PRO A 26 -38.76 12.89 -32.78
C PRO A 26 -37.86 11.65 -32.72
N PRO A 27 -36.57 11.76 -33.10
CA PRO A 27 -35.63 10.65 -33.05
C PRO A 27 -35.57 10.09 -31.62
N PRO A 28 -35.36 8.76 -31.45
CA PRO A 28 -35.28 8.15 -30.13
C PRO A 28 -34.17 8.81 -29.31
N GLN A 29 -34.55 9.42 -28.18
CA GLN A 29 -33.59 10.08 -27.30
C GLN A 29 -32.75 9.01 -26.59
N PRO A 30 -31.42 9.19 -26.48
CA PRO A 30 -30.58 8.27 -25.72
C PRO A 30 -31.02 8.25 -24.25
N PRO A 31 -30.84 7.12 -23.54
CA PRO A 31 -31.20 7.02 -22.14
C PRO A 31 -30.45 8.06 -21.31
N LEU A 32 -31.17 8.75 -20.43
CA LEU A 32 -30.61 9.75 -19.53
C LEU A 32 -29.52 9.12 -18.65
N PRO A 33 -28.36 9.78 -18.45
CA PRO A 33 -27.31 9.24 -17.61
C PRO A 33 -27.81 9.06 -16.17
N PRO A 34 -27.38 8.00 -15.45
CA PRO A 34 -27.80 7.79 -14.07
C PRO A 34 -27.34 8.98 -13.21
N CYS A 35 -28.28 9.59 -12.48
CA CYS A 35 -27.98 10.68 -11.55
C CYS A 35 -27.06 10.16 -10.44
N ARG A 36 -25.77 10.50 -10.49
CA ARG A 36 -24.82 10.17 -9.43
C ARG A 36 -24.90 11.20 -8.31
N PRO A 37 -24.95 10.79 -7.03
CA PRO A 37 -24.89 11.74 -5.92
C PRO A 37 -23.58 12.52 -5.97
N LYS A 38 -23.66 13.82 -5.68
CA LYS A 38 -22.50 14.70 -5.71
C LYS A 38 -21.49 14.27 -4.62
N PRO A 39 -20.24 13.98 -4.96
CA PRO A 39 -19.24 13.61 -3.98
C PRO A 39 -18.84 14.83 -3.12
N THR A 40 -18.26 14.55 -1.95
CA THR A 40 -17.68 15.59 -1.10
C THR A 40 -16.48 16.24 -1.81
N MET A 41 -16.60 17.52 -2.17
CA MET A 41 -15.56 18.26 -2.91
C MET A 41 -14.67 19.14 -2.03
N ARG A 42 -14.98 19.28 -0.74
CA ARG A 42 -14.26 20.16 0.19
C ARG A 42 -13.58 19.33 1.29
N GLY A 43 -12.43 19.82 1.77
CA GLY A 43 -11.73 19.21 2.90
C GLY A 43 -11.03 17.88 2.61
N LEU A 44 -10.83 17.54 1.33
CA LEU A 44 -10.19 16.27 0.92
C LEU A 44 -8.80 16.10 1.52
N HIS A 45 -7.98 17.16 1.48
CA HIS A 45 -6.63 17.14 2.04
C HIS A 45 -6.64 16.85 3.55
N TRP A 46 -7.49 17.55 4.31
CA TRP A 46 -7.60 17.34 5.76
C TRP A 46 -8.04 15.92 6.13
N ALA A 47 -9.02 15.36 5.41
CA ALA A 47 -9.47 13.99 5.61
C ALA A 47 -8.35 12.97 5.30
N GLN A 48 -7.57 13.22 4.26
CA GLN A 48 -6.42 12.40 3.89
C GLN A 48 -5.30 12.49 4.94
N THR A 49 -4.92 13.69 5.36
CA THR A 49 -3.86 13.92 6.35
C THR A 49 -4.17 13.21 7.67
N LYS A 50 -5.40 13.31 8.17
CA LYS A 50 -5.83 12.60 9.40
C LYS A 50 -5.64 11.09 9.30
N ARG A 51 -6.06 10.49 8.18
CA ARG A 51 -5.89 9.04 7.94
C ARG A 51 -4.41 8.66 7.90
N LYS A 52 -3.58 9.49 7.25
CA LYS A 52 -2.14 9.21 7.12
C LYS A 52 -1.39 9.36 8.44
N ILE A 53 -1.69 10.38 9.24
CA ILE A 53 -1.11 10.53 10.58
C ILE A 53 -1.50 9.34 11.45
N PHE A 54 -2.77 8.93 11.44
CA PHE A 54 -3.21 7.77 12.18
C PHE A 54 -2.48 6.48 11.74
N GLN A 55 -2.38 6.23 10.43
CA GLN A 55 -1.61 5.11 9.89
C GLN A 55 -0.14 5.16 10.32
N ALA A 56 0.49 6.33 10.30
CA ALA A 56 1.88 6.49 10.68
C ALA A 56 2.11 6.16 12.16
N LEU A 57 1.21 6.60 13.06
CA LEU A 57 1.29 6.31 14.49
C LEU A 57 1.10 4.81 14.79
N VAL A 58 0.18 4.15 14.08
CA VAL A 58 -0.03 2.72 14.24
C VAL A 58 1.19 1.94 13.75
N LEU A 59 1.72 2.29 12.57
CA LEU A 59 2.90 1.63 12.01
C LEU A 59 4.16 1.87 12.85
N SER A 60 4.33 3.07 13.43
CA SER A 60 5.48 3.34 14.29
C SER A 60 5.42 2.53 15.59
N ALA A 61 4.25 2.38 16.20
CA ALA A 61 4.06 1.51 17.36
C ALA A 61 4.35 0.03 17.02
N ILE A 62 3.89 -0.45 15.87
CA ILE A 62 4.17 -1.82 15.40
C ILE A 62 5.68 -2.01 15.17
N ALA A 63 6.34 -1.06 14.51
CA ALA A 63 7.78 -1.13 14.28
C ALA A 63 8.56 -1.16 15.60
N GLY A 64 8.21 -0.29 16.55
CA GLY A 64 8.84 -0.26 17.88
C GLY A 64 8.66 -1.57 18.65
N THR A 65 7.46 -2.14 18.63
CA THR A 65 7.18 -3.43 19.28
C THR A 65 7.96 -4.57 18.63
N LEU A 66 8.02 -4.64 17.30
CA LEU A 66 8.81 -5.66 16.59
C LEU A 66 10.30 -5.61 16.93
N VAL A 67 10.89 -4.41 16.98
CA VAL A 67 12.31 -4.26 17.37
C VAL A 67 12.53 -4.73 18.81
N TYR A 68 11.63 -4.37 19.72
CA TYR A 68 11.73 -4.81 21.11
C TYR A 68 11.63 -6.34 21.24
N THR A 69 10.68 -6.98 20.56
CA THR A 69 10.47 -8.43 20.68
C THR A 69 11.52 -9.24 19.94
N LEU A 70 11.89 -8.85 18.71
CA LEU A 70 12.78 -9.63 17.86
C LEU A 70 14.25 -9.44 18.24
N VAL A 71 14.63 -8.23 18.64
CA VAL A 71 16.04 -7.90 18.94
C VAL A 71 16.24 -7.77 20.45
N GLY A 72 15.41 -6.94 21.09
CA GLY A 72 15.58 -6.60 22.51
C GLY A 72 15.46 -7.80 23.45
N LEU A 73 14.37 -8.56 23.33
CA LEU A 73 14.11 -9.73 24.17
C LEU A 73 15.11 -10.85 23.89
N LYS A 74 15.31 -11.23 22.63
CA LYS A 74 16.25 -12.29 22.27
C LYS A 74 17.67 -12.01 22.73
N ARG A 75 18.12 -10.76 22.64
CA ARG A 75 19.43 -10.37 23.18
C ARG A 75 19.47 -10.58 24.69
N ARG A 76 18.49 -10.08 25.44
CA ARG A 76 18.44 -10.21 26.91
C ARG A 76 18.40 -11.67 27.35
N GLU A 77 17.63 -12.51 26.66
CA GLU A 77 17.56 -13.94 26.89
C GLU A 77 18.91 -14.62 26.63
N ALA A 78 19.55 -14.35 25.50
CA ALA A 78 20.87 -14.91 25.19
C ALA A 78 21.95 -14.51 26.23
N TYR A 79 21.95 -13.25 26.67
CA TYR A 79 22.85 -12.82 27.74
C TYR A 79 22.53 -13.50 29.07
N ARG A 80 21.24 -13.62 29.43
CA ARG A 80 20.83 -14.33 30.64
C ARG A 80 21.30 -15.78 30.59
N ASP A 81 21.03 -16.49 29.51
CA ASP A 81 21.42 -17.89 29.34
C ASP A 81 22.94 -18.08 29.41
N PHE A 82 23.70 -17.12 28.87
CA PHE A 82 25.16 -17.12 28.94
C PHE A 82 25.67 -17.01 30.38
N TYR A 83 25.09 -16.12 31.20
CA TYR A 83 25.47 -15.98 32.60
C TYR A 83 24.91 -17.09 33.50
N GLU A 84 23.76 -17.67 33.16
CA GLU A 84 23.15 -18.76 33.93
C GLU A 84 23.93 -20.08 33.77
N LYS A 85 24.50 -20.32 32.58
CA LYS A 85 25.37 -21.49 32.28
C LYS A 85 26.85 -21.22 32.54
N GLY A 86 27.19 -20.08 33.12
CA GLY A 86 28.55 -19.55 33.16
C GLY A 86 29.52 -20.36 34.02
N GLU A 87 30.04 -21.47 33.48
CA GLU A 87 31.27 -22.12 33.97
C GLU A 87 32.48 -21.30 33.51
N PHE A 88 32.58 -20.08 34.05
CA PHE A 88 33.60 -19.11 33.66
C PHE A 88 35.01 -19.60 33.98
N ASP A 89 35.17 -20.40 35.03
CA ASP A 89 36.44 -20.98 35.44
C ASP A 89 36.94 -22.01 34.41
N ASP A 90 36.07 -22.91 33.95
CA ASP A 90 36.44 -23.91 32.95
C ASP A 90 36.72 -23.25 31.58
N TRP A 91 36.03 -22.16 31.25
CA TRP A 91 36.31 -21.37 30.04
C TRP A 91 37.64 -20.60 30.13
N ALA A 92 37.97 -20.06 31.30
CA ALA A 92 39.23 -19.38 31.55
C ALA A 92 40.40 -20.35 31.47
N ASP A 93 40.27 -21.55 32.03
CA ASP A 93 41.26 -22.62 31.95
C ASP A 93 41.50 -23.05 30.49
N ASP A 94 40.44 -23.18 29.69
CA ASP A 94 40.53 -23.47 28.26
C ASP A 94 41.23 -22.35 27.47
N MET A 95 41.01 -21.08 27.82
CA MET A 95 41.72 -19.96 27.21
C MET A 95 43.19 -19.90 27.61
N ALA A 96 43.49 -20.18 28.87
CA ALA A 96 44.85 -20.24 29.37
C ALA A 96 45.64 -21.34 28.65
N ARG A 97 45.04 -22.53 28.49
CA ARG A 97 45.62 -23.65 27.72
C ARG A 97 45.89 -23.30 26.25
N LYS A 98 45.06 -22.45 25.65
CA LYS A 98 45.26 -21.94 24.29
C LYS A 98 46.38 -20.89 24.20
N GLY A 99 47.01 -20.51 25.33
CA GLY A 99 48.06 -19.50 25.38
C GLY A 99 47.55 -18.08 25.08
N LEU A 100 46.26 -17.81 25.31
CA LEU A 100 45.66 -16.52 24.99
C LEU A 100 46.11 -15.40 25.94
N PHE A 101 46.50 -15.76 27.16
CA PHE A 101 46.91 -14.79 28.18
C PHE A 101 48.42 -14.58 28.17
N GLN A 102 48.84 -13.31 28.08
CA GLN A 102 50.24 -12.93 28.27
C GLN A 102 50.71 -13.13 29.73
N SER A 103 49.77 -13.06 30.68
CA SER A 103 50.05 -13.20 32.11
C SER A 103 50.25 -14.64 32.58
N VAL A 104 49.83 -15.63 31.79
CA VAL A 104 49.98 -17.05 32.11
C VAL A 104 50.87 -17.69 31.04
N PRO A 105 52.15 -17.94 31.32
CA PRO A 105 53.01 -18.61 30.35
C PRO A 105 52.48 -20.01 30.07
N ALA A 106 52.38 -20.40 28.80
CA ALA A 106 51.83 -21.69 28.38
C ALA A 106 52.56 -22.89 29.02
N GLU A 107 53.84 -22.70 29.35
CA GLU A 107 54.71 -23.68 30.02
C GLU A 107 54.28 -23.97 31.47
N ALA A 108 53.59 -23.05 32.15
CA ALA A 108 53.15 -23.25 33.53
C ALA A 108 51.93 -24.19 33.66
N ILE A 109 51.27 -24.50 32.54
CA ILE A 109 50.00 -25.25 32.52
C ILE A 109 50.24 -26.77 32.37
N THR A 110 51.44 -27.20 32.01
CA THR A 110 51.73 -28.62 31.70
C THR A 110 51.93 -29.54 32.91
N ASP A 111 52.01 -29.04 34.15
CA ASP A 111 52.44 -29.87 35.30
C ASP A 111 51.52 -29.93 36.52
N THR A 112 50.36 -29.26 36.54
CA THR A 112 49.44 -29.38 37.69
C THR A 112 48.09 -29.94 37.26
N GLY A 113 47.98 -31.27 37.36
CA GLY A 113 46.71 -31.96 37.26
C GLY A 113 45.72 -31.52 38.34
N THR A 114 44.45 -31.51 37.97
CA THR A 114 43.27 -31.48 38.85
C THR A 114 42.35 -32.58 38.31
N LYS A 115 42.24 -33.79 38.90
CA LYS A 115 41.67 -34.10 40.22
C LYS A 115 40.68 -33.03 40.69
N LYS A 116 39.47 -33.03 40.11
CA LYS A 116 38.26 -32.58 40.81
C LYS A 116 37.71 -33.78 41.60
N LYS A 117 37.47 -33.58 42.90
CA LYS A 117 36.83 -34.52 43.83
C LYS A 117 35.38 -34.08 44.01
#